data_AF-A0A6V8NI54-F1
#
_entry.id   AF-A0A6V8NI54-F1
#
_cell.length_a   1.000
_cell.length_b   1.000
_cell.length_c   1.000
_cell.angle_alpha   90.00
_cell.angle_beta   90.00
_cell.angle_gamma   90.00
#
_symmetry.space_group_name_H-M   'P 1'
#
loop_
_entity.id
_entity.type
_entity.pdbx_description
1 polymer ?
#
loop_
_entity_poly.entity_id
_entity_poly.type
_entity_poly.pdbx_seq_one_letter_code
_entity_poly.pdbx_strand_id
1 'polypeptide(L)'
;GKPILPERNVLIAGGYDKGADFTVFAKAVKESVSNGVVIGQVAKRLTAAFDEAGFAAYSSADTLEGAVNIAYRQAQPGEAVLLSPACASWDMFSSFEERGERFKKAVKELGG
;
A
#
# COMPACT_ATOMS: atom_id res chain seq x y z
N GLY A 1 5.73 17.63 20.34
CA GLY A 1 6.70 17.14 19.32
C GLY A 1 5.93 16.38 18.25
N LYS A 2 6.36 16.45 17.00
CA LYS A 2 5.78 15.65 15.90
C LYS A 2 5.98 14.16 16.24
N PRO A 3 4.97 13.28 16.09
CA PRO A 3 5.16 11.86 16.33
C PRO A 3 6.28 11.35 15.42
N ILE A 4 7.30 10.73 16.01
CA ILE A 4 8.33 10.01 15.27
C ILE A 4 7.66 8.70 14.85
N LEU A 5 7.19 8.63 13.60
CA LEU A 5 6.81 7.35 13.00
C LEU A 5 8.13 6.56 12.80
N PRO A 6 8.19 5.28 13.18
CA PRO A 6 9.38 4.46 12.96
C PRO A 6 9.76 4.47 11.47
N GLU A 7 11.06 4.45 11.21
CA GLU A 7 11.62 4.59 9.88
C GLU A 7 11.13 3.45 8.96
N ARG A 8 10.49 3.85 7.86
CA ARG A 8 10.07 3.06 6.69
C ARG A 8 9.10 1.90 6.96
N ASN A 9 7.82 2.12 6.65
CA ASN A 9 6.76 1.11 6.79
C ASN A 9 6.55 0.29 5.50
N VAL A 10 5.87 -0.85 5.59
CA VAL A 10 5.41 -1.60 4.41
C VAL A 10 4.05 -1.07 3.97
N LEU A 11 3.91 -0.75 2.69
CA LEU A 11 2.73 -0.13 2.11
C LEU A 11 1.99 -1.11 1.19
N ILE A 12 0.69 -1.28 1.38
CA ILE A 12 -0.22 -1.88 0.40
C ILE A 12 -0.94 -0.74 -0.34
N ALA A 13 -0.77 -0.68 -1.66
CA ALA A 13 -1.34 0.36 -2.50
C ALA A 13 -2.00 -0.21 -3.76
N GLY A 14 -3.00 0.49 -4.29
CA GLY A 14 -3.68 0.09 -5.52
C GLY A 14 -5.20 0.08 -5.40
N GLY A 15 -5.86 -0.37 -6.46
CA GLY A 15 -7.31 -0.27 -6.60
C GLY A 15 -7.75 -0.01 -8.04
N TYR A 16 -8.79 0.82 -8.19
CA TYR A 16 -9.39 1.14 -9.48
C TYR A 16 -8.78 2.41 -10.08
N ASP A 17 -8.76 2.47 -11.41
CA ASP A 17 -8.26 3.61 -12.14
C ASP A 17 -9.31 4.74 -12.18
N LYS A 18 -8.98 5.88 -11.59
CA LYS A 18 -9.75 7.13 -11.69
C LYS A 18 -8.99 8.24 -12.43
N GLY A 19 -7.96 7.89 -13.22
CA GLY A 19 -7.10 8.86 -13.89
C GLY A 19 -6.08 9.52 -12.95
N ALA A 20 -5.74 8.87 -11.83
CA ALA A 20 -4.78 9.40 -10.87
C ALA A 20 -3.36 9.49 -11.47
N ASP A 21 -2.65 10.57 -11.15
CA ASP A 21 -1.21 10.70 -11.39
C ASP A 21 -0.46 10.18 -10.14
N PHE A 22 0.36 9.15 -10.32
CA PHE A 22 1.10 8.51 -9.25
C PHE A 22 2.50 9.10 -9.03
N THR A 23 2.93 10.10 -9.81
CA THR A 23 4.29 10.64 -9.75
C THR A 23 4.62 11.23 -8.36
N VAL A 24 3.71 12.04 -7.81
CA VAL A 24 3.89 12.63 -6.47
C VAL A 24 3.84 11.55 -5.39
N PHE A 25 2.94 10.58 -5.55
CA PHE A 25 2.80 9.46 -4.63
C PHE A 25 4.07 8.60 -4.60
N ALA A 26 4.62 8.24 -5.76
CA ALA A 26 5.83 7.44 -5.89
C ALA A 26 7.05 8.09 -5.23
N LYS A 27 7.19 9.43 -5.34
CA LYS A 27 8.25 10.17 -4.64
C LYS A 27 8.10 10.09 -3.12
N ALA A 28 6.89 10.27 -2.60
CA ALA A 28 6.63 10.13 -1.17
C ALA A 28 6.88 8.70 -0.67
N VAL A 29 6.50 7.68 -1.46
CA VAL A 29 6.76 6.27 -1.16
C VAL A 29 8.26 6.02 -1.05
N LYS A 30 9.06 6.47 -2.03
CA LYS A 30 10.52 6.31 -2.00
C LYS A 30 11.17 6.84 -0.71
N GLU A 31 10.67 7.95 -0.19
CA GLU A 31 11.22 8.59 1.00
C GLU A 31 10.82 7.87 2.30
N SER A 32 9.64 7.25 2.35
CA SER A 32 8.96 6.88 3.61
C SER A 32 8.54 5.41 3.74
N VAL A 33 8.72 4.60 2.70
CA VAL A 33 8.28 3.20 2.63
C VAL A 33 9.49 2.29 2.43
N SER A 34 9.52 1.17 3.16
CA SER A 34 10.56 0.14 3.02
C SER A 34 10.25 -0.81 1.88
N ASN A 35 9.00 -1.28 1.81
CA ASN A 35 8.49 -2.13 0.74
C ASN A 35 7.07 -1.75 0.33
N GLY A 36 6.77 -1.84 -0.96
CA GLY A 36 5.42 -1.68 -1.51
C GLY A 36 4.80 -3.01 -1.95
N VAL A 37 3.51 -3.21 -1.73
CA VAL A 37 2.73 -4.29 -2.33
C VAL A 37 1.59 -3.67 -3.14
N VAL A 38 1.67 -3.80 -4.45
CA VAL A 38 0.69 -3.22 -5.37
C VAL A 38 -0.40 -4.22 -5.75
N ILE A 39 -1.64 -3.75 -5.85
CA ILE A 39 -2.79 -4.58 -6.23
C ILE A 39 -3.75 -3.87 -7.18
N GLY A 40 -4.60 -4.65 -7.85
CA GLY A 40 -5.71 -4.13 -8.65
C GLY A 40 -5.31 -3.53 -10.00
N GLN A 41 -6.28 -2.85 -10.64
CA GLN A 41 -6.17 -2.39 -12.03
C GLN A 41 -5.03 -1.39 -12.25
N VAL A 42 -4.75 -0.55 -11.26
CA VAL A 42 -3.70 0.48 -11.36
C VAL A 42 -2.30 -0.04 -11.03
N ALA A 43 -2.14 -1.31 -10.65
CA ALA A 43 -0.86 -1.86 -10.20
C ALA A 43 0.28 -1.58 -11.20
N LYS A 44 0.06 -1.81 -12.51
CA LYS A 44 1.07 -1.56 -13.55
C LYS A 44 1.50 -0.09 -13.66
N ARG A 45 0.56 0.84 -13.48
CA ARG A 45 0.84 2.29 -13.54
C ARG A 45 1.57 2.76 -12.27
N LEU A 46 1.21 2.18 -11.13
CA LEU A 46 1.90 2.42 -9.86
C LEU A 46 3.35 1.92 -9.90
N THR A 47 3.60 0.71 -10.40
CA THR A 47 4.96 0.17 -10.51
C THR A 47 5.81 0.96 -11.49
N ALA A 48 5.23 1.38 -12.63
CA ALA A 48 5.93 2.27 -13.55
C ALA A 48 6.33 3.60 -12.88
N ALA A 49 5.42 4.22 -12.12
CA ALA A 49 5.75 5.44 -11.37
C ALA A 49 6.80 5.19 -10.26
N PHE A 50 6.77 4.02 -9.62
CA PHE A 50 7.81 3.62 -8.66
C PHE A 50 9.17 3.47 -9.33
N ASP A 51 9.22 2.80 -10.48
CA ASP A 51 10.45 2.63 -11.27
C ASP A 51 11.02 3.99 -11.70
N GLU A 52 10.19 4.89 -12.23
CA GLU A 52 10.57 6.25 -12.61
C GLU A 52 11.07 7.07 -11.41
N ALA A 53 10.48 6.87 -10.23
CA ALA A 53 10.95 7.50 -9.01
C ALA A 53 12.26 6.86 -8.49
N GLY A 54 12.64 5.67 -8.94
CA GLY A 54 13.77 4.89 -8.44
C GLY A 54 13.46 4.15 -7.14
N PHE A 55 12.20 3.74 -6.95
CA PHE A 55 11.77 2.86 -5.86
C PHE A 55 11.57 1.44 -6.41
N ALA A 56 12.55 0.56 -6.20
CA ALA A 56 12.51 -0.81 -6.72
C ALA A 56 12.03 -1.86 -5.70
N ALA A 57 11.77 -1.46 -4.45
CA ALA A 57 11.36 -2.36 -3.38
C ALA A 57 9.85 -2.55 -3.38
N TYR A 58 9.33 -3.26 -4.38
CA TYR A 58 7.90 -3.58 -4.43
C TYR A 58 7.61 -5.00 -4.93
N SER A 59 6.41 -5.48 -4.61
CA SER A 59 5.82 -6.75 -5.07
C SER A 59 4.39 -6.52 -5.54
N SER A 60 3.81 -7.46 -6.28
CA SER A 60 2.42 -7.40 -6.70
C SER A 60 1.61 -8.56 -6.12
N ALA A 61 0.32 -8.34 -5.87
CA ALA A 61 -0.62 -9.39 -5.52
C ALA A 61 -1.93 -9.24 -6.31
N ASP A 62 -2.62 -10.35 -6.52
CA ASP A 62 -3.91 -10.36 -7.23
C ASP A 62 -5.08 -9.99 -6.30
N THR A 63 -4.92 -10.20 -4.99
CA THR A 63 -5.96 -9.96 -3.97
C THR A 63 -5.43 -9.15 -2.79
N LEU A 64 -6.36 -8.51 -2.06
CA LEU A 64 -6.01 -7.78 -0.84
C LEU A 64 -5.44 -8.72 0.23
N GLU A 65 -6.03 -9.90 0.38
CA GLU A 65 -5.58 -10.93 1.33
C GLU A 65 -4.16 -11.41 0.99
N GLY A 66 -3.88 -11.64 -0.31
CA GLY A 66 -2.54 -11.96 -0.79
C GLY A 66 -1.55 -10.83 -0.50
N ALA A 67 -1.95 -9.57 -0.71
CA ALA A 67 -1.11 -8.42 -0.41
C ALA A 67 -0.82 -8.27 1.09
N VAL A 68 -1.81 -8.53 1.94
CA VAL A 68 -1.66 -8.53 3.40
C VAL A 68 -0.66 -9.58 3.83
N ASN A 69 -0.73 -10.80 3.29
CA ASN A 69 0.23 -11.87 3.59
C ASN A 69 1.65 -11.54 3.11
N ILE A 70 1.80 -10.99 1.89
CA ILE A 70 3.10 -10.56 1.38
C ILE A 70 3.68 -9.45 2.26
N ALA A 71 2.88 -8.42 2.55
CA ALA A 71 3.31 -7.29 3.37
C ALA A 71 3.72 -7.73 4.78
N TYR A 72 2.96 -8.63 5.39
CA TYR A 72 3.28 -9.21 6.69
C TYR A 72 4.60 -9.98 6.68
N ARG A 73 4.89 -10.75 5.63
CA ARG A 73 6.16 -11.48 5.49
C ARG A 73 7.36 -10.58 5.23
N GLN A 74 7.13 -9.42 4.61
CA GLN A 74 8.18 -8.44 4.30
C GLN A 74 8.48 -7.52 5.48
N ALA A 75 7.47 -7.24 6.31
CA ALA A 75 7.59 -6.37 7.46
C ALA A 75 8.62 -6.91 8.47
N GLN A 76 9.50 -6.01 8.91
CA GLN A 76 10.50 -6.27 9.94
C GLN A 76 9.99 -5.85 11.33
N PRO A 77 10.58 -6.39 12.41
CA PRO A 77 10.24 -5.94 13.77
C PRO A 77 10.34 -4.42 13.91
N GLY A 78 9.23 -3.78 14.29
CA GLY A 78 9.13 -2.33 14.44
C GLY A 78 8.53 -1.59 13.24
N GLU A 79 8.33 -2.25 12.11
CA GLU A 79 7.60 -1.71 10.96
C GLU A 79 6.09 -1.97 11.08
N ALA A 80 5.28 -1.04 10.57
CA ALA A 80 3.85 -1.23 10.40
C ALA A 80 3.51 -1.60 8.95
N VAL A 81 2.42 -2.35 8.77
CA VAL A 81 1.78 -2.56 7.46
C VAL A 81 0.65 -1.54 7.30
N LEU A 82 0.74 -0.70 6.27
CA LEU A 82 -0.19 0.38 5.99
C LEU A 82 -0.99 0.06 4.73
N LEU A 83 -2.32 0.12 4.81
CA LEU A 83 -3.18 0.15 3.63
C LEU A 83 -3.42 1.61 3.23
N SER A 84 -2.86 2.06 2.10
CA SER A 84 -3.13 3.38 1.54
C SER A 84 -3.48 3.26 0.06
N PRO A 85 -4.74 3.51 -0.35
CA PRO A 85 -5.20 3.32 -1.73
C PRO A 85 -4.66 4.38 -2.72
N ALA A 86 -3.55 5.05 -2.41
CA ALA A 86 -2.86 6.06 -3.24
C ALA A 86 -3.69 7.31 -3.64
N CYS A 87 -4.94 7.44 -3.20
CA CYS A 87 -5.80 8.61 -3.42
C CYS A 87 -6.32 9.16 -2.08
N ALA A 88 -5.87 10.35 -1.70
CA ALA A 88 -6.22 11.01 -0.45
C ALA A 88 -7.58 11.74 -0.47
N SER A 89 -8.32 11.73 -1.58
CA SER A 89 -9.64 12.37 -1.64
C SER A 89 -10.46 11.81 -2.81
N TRP A 90 -11.79 11.86 -2.71
CA TRP A 90 -12.80 11.61 -3.76
C TRP A 90 -13.27 10.14 -3.98
N ASP A 91 -13.93 9.56 -2.99
CA ASP A 91 -15.40 9.35 -3.04
C ASP A 91 -15.84 8.49 -1.87
N MET A 92 -16.81 9.03 -1.14
CA MET A 92 -17.27 8.61 0.16
C MET A 92 -18.06 7.27 0.12
N PHE A 93 -17.61 6.36 0.99
CA PHE A 93 -18.34 5.27 1.69
C PHE A 93 -18.60 3.89 1.10
N SER A 94 -18.64 3.62 -0.21
CA SER A 94 -19.01 2.23 -0.61
C SER A 94 -17.85 1.22 -0.62
N SER A 95 -16.64 1.65 -1.00
CA SER A 95 -15.53 0.71 -1.25
C SER A 95 -14.37 0.83 -0.26
N PHE A 96 -14.25 1.93 0.49
CA PHE A 96 -13.17 2.09 1.48
C PHE A 96 -13.44 1.30 2.77
N GLU A 97 -14.67 1.37 3.29
CA GLU A 97 -15.07 0.60 4.49
C GLU A 97 -14.96 -0.90 4.23
N GLU A 98 -15.47 -1.38 3.08
CA GLU A 98 -15.35 -2.79 2.70
C GLU A 98 -13.89 -3.25 2.62
N ARG A 99 -13.01 -2.47 1.99
CA ARG A 99 -11.57 -2.77 1.94
C ARG A 99 -10.94 -2.73 3.33
N GLY A 100 -11.33 -1.78 4.17
CA GLY A 100 -10.86 -1.68 5.55
C GLY A 100 -11.27 -2.90 6.38
N GLU A 101 -12.52 -3.37 6.24
CA GLU A 101 -13.00 -4.57 6.91
C GLU A 101 -12.32 -5.84 6.37
N ARG A 102 -12.15 -5.96 5.05
CA ARG A 102 -11.39 -7.06 4.45
C ARG A 102 -9.93 -7.07 4.89
N PHE A 103 -9.30 -5.90 4.98
CA PHE A 103 -7.95 -5.76 5.51
C PHE A 103 -7.88 -6.21 6.97
N LYS A 104 -8.76 -5.71 7.84
CA LYS A 104 -8.83 -6.16 9.25
C LYS A 104 -9.05 -7.66 9.36
N LYS A 105 -9.93 -8.23 8.52
CA LYS A 105 -10.19 -9.67 8.48
C LYS A 105 -8.94 -10.45 8.07
N ALA A 106 -8.30 -10.05 6.96
CA ALA A 106 -7.07 -10.67 6.48
C ALA A 106 -5.96 -10.60 7.53
N VAL A 107 -5.80 -9.46 8.22
CA VAL A 107 -4.84 -9.31 9.32
C VAL A 107 -5.16 -10.26 10.48
N LYS A 108 -6.43 -10.41 10.87
CA LYS A 108 -6.83 -11.39 11.91
C LYS A 108 -6.56 -12.84 11.50
N GLU A 109 -6.64 -13.16 10.21
CA GLU A 109 -6.37 -14.50 9.67
C GLU A 109 -4.88 -14.85 9.62
N LEU A 110 -3.97 -13.86 9.71
CA LEU A 110 -2.52 -14.09 9.76
C LEU A 110 -2.02 -14.63 11.11
N GLY A 111 -2.83 -14.52 12.18
CA GLY A 111 -2.46 -15.01 13.50
C GLY A 111 -3.12 -14.20 14.61
N GLY A 112 -4.12 -14.82 15.24
CA GLY A 112 -4.20 -14.84 16.71
C GLY A 112 -3.30 -15.95 17.24
#